data_AF-A0A7K5NUX0-F1
#
_entry.id   AF-A0A7K5NUX0-F1
#
_cell.length_a   1.000
_cell.length_b   1.000
_cell.length_c   1.000
_cell.angle_alpha   90.00
_cell.angle_beta   90.00
_cell.angle_gamma   90.00
#
_symmetry.space_group_name_H-M   'P 1'
#
loop_
_entity.id
_entity.type
_entity.pdbx_description
1 polymer ?
#
loop_
_entity_poly.entity_id
_entity_poly.type
_entity_poly.pdbx_seq_one_letter_code
_entity_poly.pdbx_strand_id
1 'polypeptide(L)'
;VGTNLTDLRLPRKATVRELGGCMGPIWPSYYGECSALMFVVDAANPSQVSNSCVQLLSVLSAAQLASVPVLVLFNKIDLPCYMSLAEMKSLFRMQDIVSCATQPITMLETSARDGTGLADVLQWLRAALRDPR
;
A
#
# COMPACT_ATOMS: atom_id res chain seq x y z
N VAL A 1 -0.81 -18.90 11.19
CA VAL A 1 -1.24 -17.53 10.81
C VAL A 1 -1.37 -17.52 9.30
N GLY A 2 -2.56 -17.25 8.76
CA GLY A 2 -2.85 -17.41 7.33
C GLY A 2 -2.51 -16.16 6.51
N THR A 3 -1.99 -16.36 5.30
CA THR A 3 -1.88 -15.32 4.27
C THR A 3 -2.89 -15.65 3.19
N ASN A 4 -3.72 -14.70 2.76
CA ASN A 4 -4.64 -14.96 1.65
C ASN A 4 -3.91 -14.78 0.32
N LEU A 5 -4.18 -15.68 -0.63
CA LEU A 5 -3.67 -15.62 -2.00
C LEU A 5 -4.85 -15.52 -2.95
N THR A 6 -4.85 -14.53 -3.83
CA THR A 6 -5.89 -14.35 -4.85
C THR A 6 -5.26 -14.05 -6.20
N ASP A 7 -5.67 -14.78 -7.23
CA ASP A 7 -5.24 -14.53 -8.60
C ASP A 7 -6.11 -13.43 -9.23
N LEU A 8 -5.47 -12.36 -9.71
CA LEU A 8 -6.11 -11.32 -10.49
C LEU A 8 -5.96 -11.59 -11.98
N ARG A 9 -7.10 -11.58 -12.70
CA ARG A 9 -7.13 -11.63 -14.17
C ARG A 9 -6.89 -10.24 -14.75
N LEU A 10 -5.64 -9.79 -14.68
CA LEU A 10 -5.15 -8.64 -15.45
C LEU A 10 -4.66 -9.12 -16.82
N PRO A 11 -4.29 -8.23 -17.77
CA PRO A 11 -3.72 -8.64 -19.06
C PRO A 11 -2.52 -9.61 -18.92
N ARG A 12 -1.83 -9.57 -17.77
CA ARG A 12 -0.90 -10.61 -17.30
C ARG A 12 -1.45 -11.21 -16.01
N LYS A 13 -1.28 -12.52 -15.81
CA LYS A 13 -1.63 -13.17 -14.54
C LYS A 13 -0.81 -12.55 -13.41
N ALA A 14 -1.48 -12.09 -12.36
CA ALA A 14 -0.85 -11.56 -11.15
C ALA A 14 -1.45 -12.24 -9.93
N THR A 15 -0.62 -12.57 -8.95
CA THR A 15 -1.07 -13.15 -7.68
C THR A 15 -0.89 -12.12 -6.59
N VAL A 16 -1.97 -11.79 -5.89
CA VAL A 16 -1.95 -10.91 -4.72
C VAL A 16 -1.81 -11.77 -3.47
N ARG A 17 -0.81 -11.44 -2.64
CA ARG A 17 -0.62 -12.01 -1.32
C ARG A 17 -0.98 -10.96 -0.27
N GLU A 18 -2.03 -11.22 0.49
CA GLU A 18 -2.45 -10.38 1.61
C GLU A 18 -1.69 -10.78 2.88
N LEU A 19 -1.09 -9.80 3.55
CA LEU A 19 -0.39 -9.96 4.82
C LEU A 19 -1.02 -9.05 5.87
N GLY A 20 -1.40 -9.61 7.02
CA GLY A 20 -2.00 -8.84 8.10
C GLY A 20 -1.01 -7.89 8.78
N GLY A 21 -1.50 -6.75 9.29
CA GLY A 21 -0.71 -5.75 10.02
C GLY A 21 0.03 -6.30 11.25
N CYS A 22 -0.59 -7.22 11.98
CA CYS A 22 0.01 -7.89 13.15
C CYS A 22 1.15 -8.85 12.77
N MET A 23 1.29 -9.19 11.48
CA MET A 23 2.33 -10.07 10.95
C MET A 23 3.55 -9.27 10.45
N GLY A 24 3.64 -7.97 10.77
CA GLY A 24 4.76 -7.10 10.39
C GLY A 24 6.15 -7.73 10.45
N PRO A 25 6.51 -8.45 11.54
CA PRO A 25 7.83 -9.06 11.67
C PRO A 25 8.19 -10.10 10.59
N ILE A 26 7.20 -10.71 9.92
CA ILE A 26 7.46 -11.74 8.90
C ILE A 26 7.32 -11.21 7.47
N TRP A 27 6.88 -9.96 7.27
CA TRP A 27 6.79 -9.36 5.94
C TRP A 27 8.09 -9.45 5.12
N PRO A 28 9.30 -9.28 5.73
CA PRO A 28 10.56 -9.36 4.99
C PRO A 28 10.79 -10.68 4.24
N SER A 29 10.20 -11.78 4.69
CA SER A 29 10.30 -13.08 4.03
C SER A 29 9.62 -13.12 2.66
N TYR A 30 8.78 -12.14 2.31
CA TYR A 30 8.01 -12.09 1.06
C TYR A 30 8.50 -11.01 0.08
N TYR A 31 9.35 -10.08 0.51
CA TYR A 31 9.73 -8.92 -0.30
C TYR A 31 10.48 -9.29 -1.60
N GLY A 32 11.24 -10.39 -1.60
CA GLY A 32 12.02 -10.80 -2.76
C GLY A 32 11.19 -11.20 -3.98
N GLU A 33 9.91 -11.55 -3.79
CA GLU A 33 9.00 -11.96 -4.87
C GLU A 33 8.06 -10.82 -5.32
N CYS A 34 8.16 -9.63 -4.71
CA CYS A 34 7.25 -8.52 -4.96
C CYS A 34 7.61 -7.74 -6.23
N SER A 35 6.74 -7.79 -7.25
CA SER A 35 6.83 -6.89 -8.41
C SER A 35 6.23 -5.51 -8.16
N ALA A 36 5.25 -5.42 -7.26
CA ALA A 36 4.59 -4.20 -6.81
C ALA A 36 4.11 -4.39 -5.36
N LEU A 37 4.04 -3.31 -4.59
CA LEU A 37 3.57 -3.35 -3.20
C LEU A 37 2.40 -2.39 -2.99
N MET A 38 1.32 -2.88 -2.37
CA MET A 38 0.21 -2.05 -1.90
C MET A 38 0.23 -2.01 -0.36
N PHE A 39 0.32 -0.82 0.22
CA PHE A 39 0.29 -0.59 1.65
C PHE A 39 -1.04 0.05 2.03
N VAL A 40 -1.91 -0.68 2.72
CA VAL A 40 -3.27 -0.24 3.04
C VAL A 40 -3.33 0.32 4.46
N VAL A 41 -3.85 1.53 4.58
CA VAL A 41 -4.02 2.26 5.83
C VAL A 41 -5.52 2.48 6.06
N ASP A 42 -5.95 2.28 7.30
CA ASP A 42 -7.31 2.60 7.74
C ASP A 42 -7.44 4.11 7.98
N ALA A 43 -8.05 4.84 7.04
CA ALA A 43 -8.25 6.28 7.14
C ALA A 43 -9.26 6.66 8.23
N ALA A 44 -10.08 5.72 8.71
CA ALA A 44 -11.04 5.95 9.79
C ALA A 44 -10.49 5.59 11.17
N ASN A 45 -9.20 5.25 11.28
CA ASN A 45 -8.58 4.89 12.55
C ASN A 45 -7.32 5.72 12.86
N PRO A 46 -7.49 6.95 13.39
CA PRO A 46 -6.37 7.83 13.77
C PRO A 46 -5.41 7.20 14.78
N SER A 47 -5.90 6.31 15.65
CA SER A 47 -5.07 5.69 16.70
C SER A 47 -3.97 4.77 16.14
N GLN A 48 -4.13 4.26 14.91
CA GLN A 48 -3.16 3.37 14.28
C GLN A 48 -2.15 4.09 13.39
N VAL A 49 -2.32 5.39 13.13
CA VAL A 49 -1.50 6.15 12.19
C VAL A 49 -0.02 6.10 12.55
N SER A 50 0.32 6.25 13.82
CA SER A 50 1.71 6.19 14.29
C SER A 50 2.35 4.83 14.02
N ASN A 51 1.64 3.73 14.34
CA ASN A 51 2.10 2.38 14.08
C ASN A 51 2.22 2.10 12.57
N SER A 52 1.22 2.51 11.78
CA SER A 52 1.26 2.37 10.32
C SER A 52 2.40 3.16 9.69
N CYS A 53 2.74 4.33 10.21
CA CYS A 53 3.88 5.12 9.75
C CYS A 53 5.21 4.39 10.00
N VAL A 54 5.42 3.84 11.21
CA VAL A 54 6.60 3.04 11.53
C VAL A 54 6.71 1.81 10.61
N GLN A 55 5.59 1.12 10.37
CA GLN A 55 5.54 -0.02 9.47
C GLN A 55 5.86 0.37 8.02
N LEU A 56 5.29 1.47 7.52
CA LEU A 56 5.58 1.98 6.18
C LEU A 56 7.07 2.32 6.02
N LEU A 57 7.66 3.02 6.98
CA LEU A 57 9.09 3.33 6.95
C LEU A 57 9.96 2.07 6.96
N SER A 58 9.57 1.05 7.73
CA SER A 58 10.25 -0.25 7.75
C SER A 58 10.13 -1.01 6.42
N VAL A 59 8.99 -0.89 5.73
CA VAL A 59 8.80 -1.46 4.39
C VAL A 59 9.69 -0.72 3.38
N LEU A 60 9.70 0.60 3.40
CA LEU A 60 10.46 1.43 2.46
C LEU A 60 11.98 1.33 2.65
N SER A 61 12.46 1.01 3.86
CA SER A 61 13.89 0.82 4.13
C SER A 61 14.43 -0.56 3.69
N ALA A 62 13.56 -1.49 3.29
CA ALA A 62 13.99 -2.81 2.85
C ALA A 62 14.66 -2.76 1.48
N ALA A 63 15.93 -3.19 1.41
CA ALA A 63 16.72 -3.16 0.17
C ALA A 63 16.06 -3.95 -0.98
N GLN A 64 15.37 -5.06 -0.66
CA GLN A 64 14.63 -5.88 -1.63
C GLN A 64 13.52 -5.09 -2.34
N LEU A 65 12.99 -4.05 -1.69
CA LEU A 65 11.91 -3.22 -2.20
C LEU A 65 12.39 -1.89 -2.79
N ALA A 66 13.70 -1.62 -2.82
CA ALA A 66 14.25 -0.30 -3.17
C ALA A 66 13.82 0.22 -4.55
N SER A 67 13.47 -0.68 -5.47
CA SER A 67 13.05 -0.39 -6.85
C SER A 67 11.64 -0.90 -7.15
N VAL A 68 10.89 -1.35 -6.14
CA VAL A 68 9.52 -1.84 -6.29
C VAL A 68 8.55 -0.66 -6.19
N PRO A 69 7.61 -0.48 -7.14
CA PRO A 69 6.61 0.57 -7.04
C PRO A 69 5.67 0.32 -5.85
N VAL A 70 5.41 1.39 -5.09
CA VAL A 70 4.61 1.34 -3.86
C VAL A 70 3.34 2.18 -4.03
N LEU A 71 2.19 1.57 -3.75
CA LEU A 71 0.91 2.24 -3.68
C LEU A 71 0.44 2.29 -2.22
N VAL A 72 0.34 3.49 -1.67
CA VAL A 72 -0.27 3.72 -0.36
C VAL A 72 -1.76 3.97 -0.55
N LEU A 73 -2.59 3.11 0.04
CA LEU A 73 -4.05 3.21 -0.02
C LEU A 73 -4.60 3.71 1.31
N PHE A 74 -5.23 4.88 1.30
CA PHE A 74 -6.03 5.36 2.42
C PHE A 74 -7.45 4.82 2.25
N ASN A 75 -7.75 3.71 2.93
CA ASN A 75 -9.00 2.96 2.78
C ASN A 75 -10.02 3.34 3.85
N LYS A 76 -11.29 2.96 3.63
CA LYS A 76 -12.46 3.22 4.49
C LYS A 76 -12.93 4.68 4.53
N ILE A 77 -12.79 5.38 3.40
CA ILE A 77 -13.33 6.75 3.26
C ILE A 77 -14.87 6.80 3.27
N ASP A 78 -15.55 5.66 3.23
CA ASP A 78 -17.01 5.56 3.38
C ASP A 78 -17.50 5.81 4.82
N LEU A 79 -16.59 5.80 5.80
CA LEU A 79 -16.96 6.01 7.20
C LEU A 79 -17.01 7.51 7.54
N PRO A 80 -17.99 7.98 8.32
CA PRO A 80 -18.26 9.41 8.51
C PRO A 80 -17.14 10.20 9.22
N CYS A 81 -16.23 9.51 9.92
CA CYS A 81 -15.14 10.13 10.68
C CYS A 81 -13.75 9.76 10.12
N TYR A 82 -13.64 9.55 8.81
CA TYR A 82 -12.35 9.33 8.18
C TYR A 82 -11.50 10.61 8.16
N MET A 83 -10.18 10.45 8.28
CA MET A 83 -9.21 11.52 8.10
C MET A 83 -9.12 11.86 6.61
N SER A 84 -9.18 13.14 6.28
CA SER A 84 -9.00 13.63 4.91
C SER A 84 -7.60 13.29 4.37
N LEU A 85 -7.46 13.25 3.05
CA LEU A 85 -6.16 13.06 2.40
C LEU A 85 -5.09 14.04 2.88
N ALA A 86 -5.46 15.29 3.12
CA ALA A 86 -4.54 16.32 3.59
C ALA A 86 -4.03 16.01 5.00
N GLU A 87 -4.93 15.60 5.90
CA GLU A 87 -4.58 15.17 7.27
C GLU A 87 -3.70 13.92 7.22
N MET A 88 -4.05 12.91 6.42
CA MET A 88 -3.26 11.68 6.28
C MET A 88 -1.85 11.96 5.77
N LYS A 89 -1.71 12.78 4.72
CA LYS A 89 -0.40 13.19 4.19
C LYS A 89 0.42 13.94 5.23
N SER A 90 -0.21 14.81 6.02
CA SER A 90 0.45 15.56 7.08
C SER A 90 0.91 14.64 8.22
N LEU A 91 0.03 13.75 8.71
CA LEU A 91 0.32 12.85 9.83
C LEU A 91 1.43 11.84 9.49
N PHE A 92 1.43 11.30 8.27
CA PHE A 92 2.51 10.43 7.80
C PHE A 92 3.76 11.18 7.37
N ARG A 93 3.71 12.52 7.27
CA ARG A 93 4.77 13.33 6.67
C ARG A 93 5.16 12.82 5.27
N MET A 94 4.15 12.54 4.44
CA MET A 94 4.34 11.89 3.14
C MET A 94 5.28 12.66 2.21
N GLN A 95 5.35 13.98 2.32
CA GLN A 95 6.28 14.79 1.54
C GLN A 95 7.74 14.40 1.83
N ASP A 96 8.09 14.23 3.10
CA ASP A 96 9.43 13.82 3.51
C ASP A 96 9.71 12.38 3.08
N ILE A 97 8.74 11.48 3.26
CA ILE A 97 8.85 10.08 2.83
C ILE A 97 9.14 10.00 1.33
N VAL A 98 8.36 10.71 0.50
CA VAL A 98 8.54 10.70 -0.96
C VAL A 98 9.88 11.31 -1.36
N SER A 99 10.37 12.32 -0.64
CA SER A 99 11.68 12.92 -0.94
C SER A 99 12.87 12.02 -0.64
N CYS A 100 12.72 11.09 0.31
CA CYS A 100 13.79 10.20 0.77
C CYS A 100 13.71 8.79 0.19
N ALA A 101 12.52 8.35 -0.23
CA ALA A 101 12.30 7.02 -0.78
C ALA A 101 12.93 6.88 -2.17
N THR A 102 13.53 5.71 -2.44
CA THR A 102 14.04 5.37 -3.77
C THR A 102 12.94 4.81 -4.67
N GLN A 103 11.86 4.31 -4.07
CA GLN A 103 10.72 3.73 -4.74
C GLN A 103 9.81 4.81 -5.34
N PRO A 104 9.20 4.59 -6.51
CA PRO A 104 8.09 5.42 -6.95
C PRO A 104 6.87 5.15 -6.07
N ILE A 105 6.44 6.17 -5.32
CA ILE A 105 5.29 6.10 -4.41
C ILE A 105 4.08 6.79 -5.04
N THR A 106 2.95 6.09 -5.09
CA THR A 106 1.63 6.65 -5.42
C THR A 106 0.73 6.59 -4.20
N MET A 107 -0.20 7.54 -4.05
CA MET A 107 -1.16 7.58 -2.96
C MET A 107 -2.58 7.67 -3.54
N LEU A 108 -3.50 6.85 -3.07
CA LEU A 108 -4.92 6.90 -3.47
C LEU A 108 -5.83 6.79 -2.24
N GLU A 109 -7.00 7.42 -2.34
CA GLU A 109 -8.11 7.23 -1.41
C GLU A 109 -9.05 6.16 -1.96
N THR A 110 -9.53 5.28 -1.10
CA THR A 110 -10.40 4.17 -1.51
C THR A 110 -11.47 3.89 -0.47
N SER A 111 -12.60 3.37 -0.94
CA SER A 111 -13.46 2.53 -0.12
C SER A 111 -13.55 1.16 -0.77
N ALA A 112 -12.94 0.18 -0.11
CA ALA A 112 -13.09 -1.21 -0.49
C ALA A 112 -14.54 -1.73 -0.30
N ARG A 113 -15.37 -1.00 0.46
CA ARG A 113 -16.76 -1.38 0.74
C ARG A 113 -17.70 -1.03 -0.40
N ASP A 114 -17.63 0.20 -0.91
CA ASP A 114 -18.50 0.68 -1.99
C ASP A 114 -17.83 0.65 -3.38
N GLY A 115 -16.51 0.44 -3.42
CA GLY A 115 -15.72 0.33 -4.64
C GLY A 115 -15.07 1.64 -5.11
N THR A 116 -15.27 2.75 -4.39
CA THR A 116 -14.68 4.06 -4.73
C THR A 116 -13.15 3.97 -4.79
N GLY A 117 -12.56 4.49 -5.86
CA GLY A 117 -11.10 4.50 -6.10
C GLY A 117 -10.50 3.17 -6.58
N LEU A 118 -11.24 2.04 -6.54
CA LEU A 118 -10.69 0.74 -6.97
C LEU A 118 -10.34 0.69 -8.46
N ALA A 119 -11.02 1.49 -9.30
CA ALA A 119 -10.69 1.61 -10.72
C ALA A 119 -9.27 2.18 -10.91
N ASP A 120 -8.89 3.18 -10.12
CA ASP A 120 -7.57 3.80 -10.16
C ASP A 120 -6.50 2.84 -9.61
N VAL A 121 -6.82 2.06 -8.58
CA VAL A 121 -5.96 0.98 -8.09
C VAL A 121 -5.67 -0.05 -9.19
N LEU A 122 -6.70 -0.48 -9.92
CA LEU A 122 -6.54 -1.40 -11.04
C LEU A 122 -5.71 -0.78 -12.18
N GLN A 123 -5.89 0.50 -12.46
CA GLN A 123 -5.08 1.21 -13.45
C GLN A 123 -3.61 1.27 -13.02
N TRP A 124 -3.36 1.61 -11.75
CA TRP A 124 -2.01 1.63 -11.17
C TRP A 124 -1.35 0.25 -11.24
N LEU A 125 -2.06 -0.82 -10.85
CA LEU A 125 -1.55 -2.19 -10.94
C LEU A 125 -1.18 -2.59 -12.37
N ARG A 126 -2.01 -2.23 -13.35
CA ARG A 126 -1.70 -2.49 -14.77
C ARG A 126 -0.44 -1.76 -15.23
N ALA A 127 -0.20 -0.54 -14.75
CA ALA A 127 1.00 0.23 -15.08
C ALA A 127 2.23 -0.35 -14.38
N ALA A 128 2.14 -0.61 -13.07
CA ALA A 128 3.22 -1.14 -12.24
C ALA A 128 3.70 -2.53 -12.71
N LEU A 129 2.79 -3.37 -13.20
CA LEU A 129 3.09 -4.73 -13.67
C LEU A 129 3.38 -4.83 -15.18
N ARG A 130 3.31 -3.71 -15.92
CA ARG A 130 3.60 -3.69 -17.35
C ARG A 130 5.08 -3.65 -17.65
N ASP A 131 5.89 -3.08 -16.77
CA ASP A 131 7.32 -2.87 -16.99
C ASP A 131 8.09 -4.14 -16.57
N PRO A 132 8.59 -4.95 -17.53
CA PRO A 132 9.51 -6.01 -17.21
C PRO A 132 10.87 -5.35 -16.99
N ARG A 133 11.25 -5.18 -15.73
CA ARG A 133 12.66 -5.03 -15.39
C ARG A 133 13.44 -6.27 -15.83
#